data_AF-A0A1F7QN99-F1
#
_entry.id   AF-A0A1F7QN99-F1
#
_cell.length_a   1.000
_cell.length_b   1.000
_cell.length_c   1.000
_cell.angle_alpha   90.00
_cell.angle_beta   90.00
_cell.angle_gamma   90.00
#
_symmetry.space_group_name_H-M   'P 1'
#
loop_
_entity.id
_entity.type
_entity.pdbx_description
1 polymer ?
#
loop_
_entity_poly.entity_id
_entity_poly.type
_entity_poly.pdbx_seq_one_letter_code
_entity_poly.pdbx_strand_id
1 'polypeptide(L)'
;MVKSNVVLLPRMSEKAYGVSETLNTYVFDVPLNTSKQSVATAVAEQFEVQVESVNTNTIKGKTKRTYRKSGRGAMGRRSDVKRAYVRVKEGQSIPIFEAMKQEEVEQEAQSEKIKQAMDKKTAKEEKKSSKKEKA
;
A
#
# COMPACT_ATOMS: atom_id res chain seq x y z
N MET A 1 21.36 0.67 23.97
CA MET A 1 20.73 0.76 22.64
C MET A 1 19.42 1.50 22.78
N VAL A 2 19.26 2.65 22.10
CA VAL A 2 18.03 3.45 22.21
C VAL A 2 16.96 2.79 21.33
N LYS A 3 16.02 2.09 21.97
CA LYS A 3 14.80 1.60 21.33
C LYS A 3 14.02 2.80 20.80
N SER A 4 14.05 3.01 19.50
CA SER A 4 13.46 4.19 18.87
C SER A 4 12.03 3.86 18.49
N ASN A 5 11.08 4.06 19.42
CA ASN A 5 9.65 4.02 19.09
C ASN A 5 9.33 5.21 18.17
N VAL A 6 9.52 5.02 16.87
CA VAL A 6 9.17 5.98 15.83
C VAL A 6 7.81 5.60 15.28
N VAL A 7 6.88 6.56 15.27
CA VAL A 7 5.59 6.37 14.61
C VAL A 7 5.81 6.35 13.10
N LEU A 8 5.56 5.20 12.47
CA LEU A 8 5.63 5.01 11.02
C LEU A 8 4.21 4.91 10.46
N LEU A 9 3.82 5.87 9.62
CA LEU A 9 2.52 5.86 8.94
C LEU A 9 2.72 5.58 7.45
N PRO A 10 2.17 4.50 6.87
CA PRO A 10 2.34 4.22 5.45
C PRO A 10 1.63 5.27 4.59
N ARG A 11 2.29 5.72 3.52
CA ARG A 11 1.74 6.73 2.61
C ARG A 11 0.98 6.08 1.45
N MET A 12 -0.34 6.16 1.48
CA MET A 12 -1.19 5.69 0.38
C MET A 12 -1.31 6.76 -0.71
N SER A 13 -0.59 6.57 -1.82
CA SER A 13 -0.71 7.37 -3.03
C SER A 13 -0.19 6.57 -4.23
N GLU A 14 -0.71 6.82 -5.43
CA GLU A 14 -0.26 6.15 -6.68
C GLU A 14 1.26 6.17 -6.84
N LYS A 15 1.88 7.32 -6.54
CA LYS A 15 3.35 7.44 -6.58
C LYS A 15 4.05 6.55 -5.55
N ALA A 16 3.51 6.42 -4.34
CA ALA A 16 4.12 5.56 -3.33
C ALA A 16 4.02 4.09 -3.76
N TYR A 17 2.88 3.71 -4.34
CA TYR A 17 2.67 2.37 -4.90
C TYR A 17 3.64 2.10 -6.07
N GLY A 18 3.70 2.97 -7.08
CA GLY A 18 4.60 2.78 -8.22
C GLY A 18 6.09 2.75 -7.84
N VAL A 19 6.50 3.49 -6.81
CA VAL A 19 7.89 3.45 -6.30
C VAL A 19 8.17 2.14 -5.52
N SER A 20 7.16 1.57 -4.85
CA SER A 20 7.32 0.26 -4.22
C SER A 20 7.49 -0.87 -5.24
N GLU A 21 6.76 -0.84 -6.35
CA GLU A 21 6.86 -1.86 -7.40
C GLU A 21 8.16 -1.77 -8.21
N THR A 22 8.58 -0.55 -8.54
CA THR A 22 9.73 -0.33 -9.44
C THR A 22 11.09 -0.38 -8.73
N LEU A 23 11.15 0.09 -7.48
CA LEU A 23 12.41 0.34 -6.78
C LEU A 23 12.47 -0.29 -5.37
N ASN A 24 11.50 -1.15 -4.99
CA ASN A 24 11.40 -1.73 -3.65
C ASN A 24 11.54 -0.68 -2.53
N THR A 25 10.98 0.50 -2.76
CA THR A 25 11.11 1.64 -1.87
C THR A 25 9.75 2.02 -1.31
N TYR A 26 9.62 1.96 0.02
CA TYR A 26 8.39 2.22 0.74
C TYR A 26 8.38 3.62 1.34
N VAL A 27 7.21 4.26 1.34
CA VAL A 27 7.07 5.65 1.77
C VAL A 27 6.29 5.73 3.07
N PHE A 28 6.89 6.36 4.08
CA PHE A 28 6.29 6.58 5.40
C PHE A 28 6.21 8.06 5.74
N ASP A 29 5.09 8.49 6.30
CA ASP A 29 4.96 9.75 7.02
C ASP A 29 5.47 9.54 8.47
N VAL A 30 6.44 10.35 8.89
CA VAL A 30 7.16 10.23 10.18
C VAL A 30 7.23 11.57 10.93
N PRO A 31 7.47 11.56 12.26
CA PRO A 31 7.63 12.80 13.04
C PRO A 31 8.82 13.64 12.57
N LEU A 32 8.68 14.98 12.67
CA LEU A 32 9.67 15.95 12.20
C LEU A 32 11.03 15.83 12.90
N ASN A 33 11.05 15.37 14.14
CA ASN A 33 12.26 15.27 14.96
C ASN A 33 13.04 13.96 14.72
N THR A 34 12.57 13.11 13.81
CA THR A 34 13.17 11.79 13.57
C THR A 34 14.41 11.89 12.68
N SER A 35 15.48 11.16 13.04
CA SER A 35 16.70 11.00 12.23
C SER A 35 16.56 9.85 11.23
N LYS A 36 17.39 9.84 10.17
CA LYS A 36 17.40 8.74 9.19
C LYS A 36 17.76 7.38 9.80
N GLN A 37 18.72 7.37 10.73
CA GLN A 37 19.15 6.16 11.43
C GLN A 37 18.01 5.58 12.27
N SER A 38 17.28 6.44 12.98
CA SER A 38 16.11 6.01 13.79
C SER A 38 15.01 5.39 12.92
N VAL A 39 14.75 5.94 11.73
CA VAL A 39 13.79 5.35 10.78
C VAL A 39 14.27 3.98 10.28
N ALA A 40 15.56 3.86 9.92
CA ALA A 40 16.12 2.60 9.43
C ALA A 40 15.99 1.50 10.49
N THR A 41 16.36 1.79 11.75
CA THR A 41 16.23 0.84 12.86
C THR A 41 14.78 0.47 13.13
N ALA A 42 13.87 1.46 13.18
CA ALA A 42 12.46 1.19 13.43
C ALA A 42 11.81 0.32 12.35
N VAL A 43 12.08 0.59 11.07
CA VAL A 43 11.56 -0.24 9.97
C VAL A 43 12.14 -1.66 10.01
N ALA A 44 13.44 -1.79 10.26
CA ALA A 44 14.09 -3.08 10.34
C ALA A 44 13.56 -3.94 11.50
N GLU A 45 13.31 -3.34 12.66
CA GLU A 45 12.76 -4.04 13.83
C GLU A 45 11.27 -4.39 13.67
N GLN A 46 10.47 -3.47 13.10
CA GLN A 46 9.02 -3.61 13.08
C GLN A 46 8.50 -4.50 11.94
N PHE A 47 9.28 -4.63 10.87
CA PHE A 47 8.94 -5.45 9.69
C PHE A 47 9.95 -6.57 9.43
N GLU A 48 10.97 -6.74 10.28
CA GLU A 48 12.01 -7.77 10.16
C GLU A 48 12.74 -7.76 8.80
N VAL A 49 12.90 -6.57 8.21
CA VAL A 49 13.54 -6.36 6.90
C VAL A 49 14.91 -5.70 7.01
N GLN A 50 15.76 -5.88 6.00
CA GLN A 50 17.05 -5.22 5.85
C GLN A 50 16.90 -3.95 5.01
N VAL A 51 17.16 -2.81 5.65
CA VAL A 51 17.11 -1.48 5.01
C VAL A 51 18.44 -1.20 4.31
N GLU A 52 18.38 -0.85 3.03
CA GLU A 52 19.54 -0.47 2.22
C GLU A 52 19.83 1.03 2.34
N SER A 53 18.80 1.87 2.20
CA SER A 53 18.96 3.33 2.29
C SER A 53 17.68 4.04 2.72
N VAL A 54 17.85 5.22 3.32
CA VAL A 54 16.75 6.07 3.78
C VAL A 54 16.93 7.50 3.29
N ASN A 55 15.96 7.97 2.52
CA ASN A 55 15.88 9.34 2.04
C ASN A 55 14.70 10.05 2.70
N THR A 56 14.90 11.26 3.19
CA THR A 56 13.86 12.01 3.91
C THR A 56 13.63 13.37 3.31
N ASN A 57 12.37 13.80 3.26
CA ASN A 57 11.99 15.15 2.85
C ASN A 57 10.94 15.72 3.83
N THR A 58 11.06 17.00 4.20
CA THR A 58 10.10 17.69 5.05
C THR A 58 9.13 18.51 4.21
N ILE A 59 7.85 18.17 4.30
CA ILE A 59 6.77 18.88 3.59
C ILE A 59 6.14 19.90 4.52
N LYS A 60 6.15 21.14 4.04
CA LYS A 60 5.51 22.26 4.74
C LYS A 60 3.99 22.17 4.62
N GLY A 61 3.32 22.27 5.76
CA GLY A 61 1.87 22.30 5.84
C GLY A 61 1.32 23.54 5.15
N LYS A 62 0.25 23.35 4.37
CA LYS A 62 -0.40 24.45 3.66
C LYS A 62 -1.15 25.36 4.63
N THR A 63 -1.04 26.67 4.43
CA THR A 63 -1.91 27.67 5.07
C THR A 63 -3.33 27.50 4.52
N LYS A 64 -4.32 27.41 5.40
CA LYS A 64 -5.72 27.22 5.05
C LYS A 64 -6.60 28.11 5.92
N ARG A 65 -7.64 28.69 5.32
CA ARG A 65 -8.66 29.42 6.09
C ARG A 65 -9.45 28.43 6.93
N THR A 66 -9.60 28.74 8.20
CA THR A 66 -10.36 27.96 9.17
C THR A 66 -11.40 28.88 9.80
N TYR A 67 -12.59 28.37 10.12
CA TYR A 67 -13.61 29.17 10.80
C TYR A 67 -13.57 28.86 12.30
N ARG A 68 -13.55 29.91 13.12
CA ARG A 68 -13.68 29.75 14.57
C ARG A 68 -15.13 29.43 14.91
N LYS A 69 -15.37 28.85 16.09
CA LYS A 69 -16.74 28.55 16.58
C LYS A 69 -17.66 29.79 16.60
N SER A 70 -17.10 31.01 16.71
CA SER A 70 -17.82 32.28 16.63
C SER A 70 -18.13 32.78 15.20
N GLY A 71 -17.92 31.96 14.16
CA GLY A 71 -18.22 32.33 12.77
C GLY A 71 -17.19 33.22 12.08
N ARG A 72 -16.21 33.77 12.81
CA ARG A 72 -15.13 34.56 12.22
C ARG A 72 -14.09 33.68 11.54
N GLY A 73 -13.73 34.07 10.30
CA GLY A 73 -12.63 33.45 9.56
C GLY A 73 -11.29 33.75 10.21
N ALA A 74 -10.47 32.72 10.39
CA ALA A 74 -9.10 32.81 10.86
C ALA A 74 -8.15 32.12 9.87
N MET A 75 -6.90 32.57 9.84
CA MET A 75 -5.86 31.88 9.08
C MET A 75 -5.26 30.78 9.95
N GLY A 76 -5.42 29.52 9.54
CA GLY A 76 -4.79 28.36 10.16
C GLY A 76 -3.70 27.78 9.25
N ARG A 77 -2.86 26.92 9.80
CA ARG A 77 -1.83 26.20 9.04
C ARG A 77 -1.88 24.72 9.41
N ARG A 78 -1.78 23.85 8.42
CA ARG A 78 -1.64 22.39 8.66
C ARG A 78 -0.27 22.08 9.27
N SER A 79 -0.17 20.97 9.99
CA SER A 79 1.11 20.48 10.49
C SER A 79 2.06 20.15 9.32
N ASP A 80 3.34 20.41 9.55
CA ASP A 80 4.40 19.91 8.68
C ASP A 80 4.56 18.40 8.88
N VAL A 81 4.90 17.66 7.83
CA VAL A 81 5.09 16.21 7.85
C VAL A 81 6.43 15.86 7.22
N LYS A 82 7.19 14.93 7.83
CA LYS A 82 8.41 14.40 7.22
C LYS A 82 8.05 13.10 6.48
N ARG A 83 8.43 13.00 5.21
CA ARG A 83 8.36 11.77 4.43
C ARG A 83 9.68 11.04 4.47
N ALA A 84 9.65 9.74 4.70
CA ALA A 84 10.77 8.84 4.60
C ALA A 84 10.53 7.85 3.47
N TYR A 85 11.45 7.83 2.50
CA TYR A 85 11.57 6.84 1.45
C TYR A 85 12.60 5.82 1.92
N VAL A 86 12.16 4.60 2.14
CA VAL A 86 12.97 3.53 2.73
C VAL A 86 13.11 2.43 1.70
N ARG A 87 14.34 2.25 1.19
CA ARG A 87 14.66 1.19 0.25
C ARG A 87 15.04 -0.06 1.03
N VAL A 88 14.36 -1.16 0.72
CA VAL A 88 14.59 -2.47 1.33
C VAL A 88 15.42 -3.31 0.36
N LYS A 89 16.19 -4.26 0.89
CA LYS A 89 16.93 -5.22 0.07
C LYS A 89 15.99 -6.00 -0.86
N GLU A 90 16.52 -6.37 -2.01
CA GLU A 90 15.82 -7.19 -2.99
C GLU A 90 15.38 -8.53 -2.39
N GLY A 91 14.14 -8.94 -2.68
CA GLY A 91 13.55 -10.18 -2.17
C GLY A 91 12.86 -10.07 -0.81
N GLN A 92 12.88 -8.91 -0.18
CA GLN A 92 12.11 -8.64 1.04
C GLN A 92 11.04 -7.59 0.77
N SER A 93 9.87 -7.79 1.35
CA SER A 93 8.70 -6.97 1.11
C SER A 93 7.99 -6.63 2.41
N ILE A 94 7.29 -5.49 2.41
CA ILE A 94 6.51 -5.04 3.55
C ILE A 94 5.05 -5.44 3.33
N PRO A 95 4.43 -6.22 4.25
CA PRO A 95 3.11 -6.83 4.04
C PRO A 95 1.98 -5.81 3.83
N ILE A 96 2.13 -4.59 4.33
CA ILE A 96 1.16 -3.49 4.15
C ILE A 96 0.93 -3.13 2.67
N PHE A 97 1.90 -3.38 1.78
CA PHE A 97 1.79 -3.08 0.36
C PHE A 97 1.49 -4.34 -0.49
N GLU A 98 1.71 -5.52 0.05
CA GLU A 98 1.43 -6.80 -0.65
C GLU A 98 0.01 -7.29 -0.47
N ALA A 99 -0.68 -6.92 0.61
CA ALA A 99 -2.07 -7.31 0.85
C ALA A 99 -2.98 -6.94 -0.34
N MET A 100 -2.71 -5.83 -1.03
CA MET A 100 -3.46 -5.42 -2.22
C MET A 100 -3.21 -6.35 -3.43
N LYS A 101 -2.04 -7.01 -3.50
CA LYS A 101 -1.67 -7.90 -4.60
C LYS A 101 -2.30 -9.29 -4.44
N GLN A 102 -2.47 -9.75 -3.21
CA GLN A 102 -3.11 -11.04 -2.93
C GLN A 102 -4.60 -11.03 -3.26
N GLU A 103 -5.28 -9.89 -3.03
CA GLU A 103 -6.69 -9.73 -3.38
C GLU A 103 -6.94 -9.79 -4.91
N GLU A 104 -6.02 -9.26 -5.73
CA GLU A 104 -6.14 -9.32 -7.20
C GLU A 104 -5.90 -10.74 -7.75
N VAL A 105 -4.87 -11.44 -7.24
CA VAL A 105 -4.55 -12.82 -7.65
C VAL A 105 -5.67 -13.80 -7.28
N GLU A 106 -6.32 -13.61 -6.12
CA GLU A 106 -7.45 -14.43 -5.71
C GLU A 106 -8.69 -14.21 -6.58
N GLN A 107 -8.94 -12.98 -7.04
CA GLN A 107 -10.07 -12.65 -7.92
C GLN A 107 -9.87 -13.21 -9.34
N GLU A 108 -8.65 -13.16 -9.87
CA GLU A 108 -8.32 -13.77 -11.17
C GLU A 108 -8.49 -15.30 -11.12
N ALA A 109 -7.97 -15.95 -10.07
CA ALA A 109 -8.11 -17.39 -9.88
C ALA A 109 -9.57 -17.84 -9.69
N GLN A 110 -10.42 -17.01 -9.07
CA GLN A 110 -11.86 -17.27 -8.95
C GLN A 110 -12.57 -17.08 -10.30
N SER A 111 -12.19 -16.07 -11.08
CA SER A 111 -12.77 -15.81 -12.40
C SER A 111 -12.48 -16.93 -13.41
N GLU A 112 -11.28 -17.50 -13.37
CA GLU A 112 -10.88 -18.63 -14.23
C GLU A 112 -11.59 -19.93 -13.84
N LYS A 113 -11.74 -20.19 -12.54
CA LYS A 113 -12.51 -21.34 -12.03
C LYS A 113 -13.99 -21.24 -12.41
N ILE A 114 -14.58 -20.02 -12.38
CA ILE A 114 -15.97 -19.79 -12.79
C ILE A 114 -16.14 -19.98 -14.31
N LYS A 115 -15.21 -19.47 -15.13
CA LYS A 115 -15.22 -19.67 -16.60
C LYS A 115 -15.15 -21.15 -16.97
N GLN A 116 -14.22 -21.90 -16.37
CA GLN A 116 -14.08 -23.35 -16.60
C GLN A 116 -15.31 -24.15 -16.13
N ALA A 117 -16.00 -23.70 -15.09
CA ALA A 117 -17.25 -24.31 -14.63
C ALA A 117 -18.43 -24.00 -15.56
N MET A 118 -18.45 -22.83 -16.20
CA MET A 118 -19.44 -22.46 -17.21
C MET A 118 -19.22 -23.23 -18.52
N ASP A 119 -17.98 -23.35 -19.00
CA ASP A 119 -17.63 -24.10 -20.21
C ASP A 119 -17.96 -25.61 -20.10
N LYS A 120 -17.79 -26.20 -18.90
CA LYS A 120 -18.18 -27.59 -18.63
C LYS A 120 -19.70 -27.78 -18.53
N LYS A 121 -20.47 -26.74 -18.20
CA LYS A 121 -21.95 -26.79 -18.16
C LYS A 121 -22.55 -26.64 -19.55
N THR A 122 -22.07 -25.69 -20.36
CA THR A 122 -22.48 -25.52 -21.77
C THR A 122 -22.19 -26.78 -22.60
N ALA A 123 -21.01 -27.39 -22.45
CA ALA A 123 -20.68 -28.65 -23.13
C ALA A 123 -21.54 -29.86 -22.68
N LYS A 124 -22.10 -29.81 -21.45
CA LYS A 124 -22.98 -30.86 -20.92
C LYS A 124 -24.44 -30.65 -21.34
N GLU A 125 -24.88 -29.41 -21.53
CA GLU A 125 -26.19 -29.08 -22.10
C GLU A 125 -26.26 -29.36 -23.61
N GLU A 126 -25.20 -29.08 -24.38
CA GLU A 126 -25.11 -29.40 -25.81
C GLU A 126 -25.10 -30.92 -26.10
N LYS A 127 -24.50 -31.73 -25.22
CA LYS A 127 -24.57 -33.20 -25.29
C LYS A 127 -25.94 -33.76 -24.85
N LYS A 128 -26.74 -32.99 -24.11
CA LYS A 128 -28.08 -33.39 -23.66
C LYS A 128 -29.17 -33.01 -24.68
N SER A 129 -29.00 -31.89 -25.39
CA SER A 129 -29.87 -31.48 -26.50
C SER A 129 -29.70 -32.39 -27.73
N SER A 130 -28.46 -32.67 -28.14
CA SER A 130 -28.17 -33.57 -29.29
C SER A 130 -28.58 -35.03 -29.09
N LYS A 131 -28.72 -35.50 -27.83
CA LYS A 131 -29.25 -36.84 -27.51
C LYS A 131 -30.78 -36.90 -27.50
N LYS A 132 -31.47 -35.75 -27.41
CA LYS A 132 -32.92 -35.65 -27.38
C LYS A 132 -33.55 -35.48 -28.78
N GLU A 133 -32.78 -35.02 -29.77
CA GLU A 133 -33.20 -34.93 -31.19
C GLU A 133 -33.02 -36.22 -32.00
N LYS A 134 -32.31 -37.23 -31.47
CA LYS A 134 -32.04 -38.52 -32.15
C LYS A 134 -32.87 -39.70 -31.61
N ALA A 135 -33.92 -39.44 -30.83
CA ALA A 135 -34.82 -40.44 -30.27
C ALA A 135 -36.25 -40.20 -30.76
#